data_AF-A0A9D2HGH3-F1
#
_entry.id   AF-A0A9D2HGH3-F1
#
_cell.length_a   1.000
_cell.length_b   1.000
_cell.length_c   1.000
_cell.angle_alpha   90.00
_cell.angle_beta   90.00
_cell.angle_gamma   90.00
#
_symmetry.space_group_name_H-M   'P 1'
#
loop_
_entity.id
_entity.type
_entity.pdbx_description
1 polymer ?
#
loop_
_entity_poly.entity_id
_entity_poly.type
_entity_poly.pdbx_seq_one_letter_code
_entity_poly.pdbx_strand_id
1 'polypeptide(L)'
;MKKASPYRRENKKNDKLNLLLFYILPFIVFNGILFFLVTSRPRFDIEVGETSDYQTTVVTISQKSLLPVTEMSTSMDGEVLELQKVGSRQYAVSIHKNGALEVTMKNFNGMQRTVYEHINILDDAPPTVNESSIDEGILTIVFEDSQSGLDYDSIYAINSMNEELYPIAVDKVTNSATFAMDPDGLVVHASDLSGNEMQATFKSHKEGDLEVLTEDTVDGGEEVVEENEVEQ
;
A
#
# COMPACT_ATOMS: atom_id res chain seq x y z
N MET A 1 74.03 -19.16 65.65
CA MET A 1 73.58 -19.52 64.29
C MET A 1 72.13 -19.05 64.12
N LYS A 2 71.87 -18.07 63.24
CA LYS A 2 70.50 -17.61 62.92
C LYS A 2 70.03 -18.35 61.65
N LYS A 3 68.90 -19.07 61.72
CA LYS A 3 68.26 -19.66 60.53
C LYS A 3 67.38 -18.60 59.88
N ALA A 4 67.66 -18.27 58.62
CA ALA A 4 66.82 -17.41 57.79
C ALA A 4 65.63 -18.24 57.25
N SER A 5 64.41 -17.72 57.44
CA SER A 5 63.18 -18.27 56.85
C SER A 5 63.13 -17.95 55.35
N PRO A 6 62.69 -18.86 54.46
CA PRO A 6 62.54 -18.55 53.05
C PRO A 6 61.29 -17.68 52.85
N TYR A 7 61.45 -16.59 52.11
CA TYR A 7 60.35 -15.73 51.68
C TYR A 7 59.42 -16.52 50.75
N ARG A 8 58.17 -16.72 51.19
CA ARG A 8 57.06 -17.19 50.36
C ARG A 8 56.83 -16.17 49.24
N ARG A 9 57.16 -16.53 47.99
CA ARG A 9 56.81 -15.73 46.82
C ARG A 9 55.30 -15.72 46.67
N GLU A 10 54.69 -14.61 47.04
CA GLU A 10 53.28 -14.32 46.82
C GLU A 10 53.03 -14.09 45.32
N ASN A 11 52.18 -14.93 44.73
CA ASN A 11 51.83 -14.88 43.30
C ASN A 11 50.92 -13.68 43.02
N LYS A 12 51.50 -12.47 42.99
CA LYS A 12 50.80 -11.19 42.78
C LYS A 12 50.03 -11.08 41.45
N LYS A 13 50.33 -11.94 40.47
CA LYS A 13 49.57 -12.05 39.20
C LYS A 13 48.22 -12.73 39.41
N ASN A 14 48.13 -13.70 40.32
CA ASN A 14 46.89 -14.43 40.59
C ASN A 14 45.88 -13.55 41.31
N ASP A 15 46.31 -12.62 42.18
CA ASP A 15 45.40 -11.68 42.85
C ASP A 15 44.74 -10.70 41.86
N LYS A 16 45.48 -10.17 40.88
CA LYS A 16 44.88 -9.31 39.85
C LYS A 16 43.93 -10.07 38.93
N LEU A 17 44.29 -11.29 38.54
CA LEU A 17 43.42 -12.17 37.76
C LEU A 17 42.16 -12.58 38.53
N ASN A 18 42.28 -12.89 39.82
CA ASN A 18 41.16 -13.22 40.69
C ASN A 18 40.23 -12.01 40.90
N LEU A 19 40.80 -10.82 41.14
CA LEU A 19 40.02 -9.59 41.23
C LEU A 19 39.26 -9.31 39.93
N LEU A 20 39.94 -9.47 38.78
CA LEU A 20 39.34 -9.24 37.47
C LEU A 20 38.24 -10.27 37.18
N LEU A 21 38.49 -11.57 37.42
CA LEU A 21 37.57 -12.64 37.04
C LEU A 21 36.38 -12.81 37.99
N PHE A 22 36.55 -12.60 39.30
CA PHE A 22 35.50 -12.85 40.29
C PHE A 22 34.76 -11.59 40.76
N TYR A 23 35.32 -10.39 40.56
CA TYR A 23 34.69 -9.14 41.00
C TYR A 23 34.39 -8.18 39.84
N ILE A 24 35.39 -7.88 39.00
CA ILE A 24 35.21 -6.92 37.90
C ILE A 24 34.35 -7.52 36.78
N LEU A 25 34.64 -8.74 36.36
CA LEU A 25 33.92 -9.39 35.26
C LEU A 25 32.44 -9.62 35.61
N PRO A 26 32.05 -10.16 36.78
CA PRO A 26 30.63 -10.30 37.13
C PRO A 26 29.93 -8.94 37.25
N PHE A 27 30.62 -7.91 37.74
CA PHE A 27 30.09 -6.56 37.78
C PHE A 27 29.79 -6.03 36.36
N ILE A 28 30.73 -6.18 35.42
CA ILE A 28 30.54 -5.76 34.03
C ILE A 28 29.44 -6.60 33.37
N VAL A 29 29.42 -7.92 33.57
CA VAL A 29 28.41 -8.81 32.98
C VAL A 29 27.02 -8.47 33.50
N PHE A 30 26.86 -8.31 34.82
CA PHE A 30 25.58 -7.97 35.42
C PHE A 30 25.06 -6.62 34.93
N ASN A 31 25.90 -5.57 34.98
CA ASN A 31 25.52 -4.26 34.49
C ASN A 31 25.30 -4.25 32.96
N GLY A 32 26.06 -5.05 32.22
CA GLY A 32 25.90 -5.22 30.76
C GLY A 32 24.56 -5.85 30.40
N ILE A 33 24.16 -6.92 31.11
CA ILE A 33 22.84 -7.54 30.94
C ILE A 33 21.73 -6.55 31.31
N LEU A 34 21.85 -5.87 32.46
CA LEU A 34 20.86 -4.87 32.88
C LEU A 34 20.73 -3.75 31.85
N PHE A 35 21.86 -3.21 31.39
CA PHE A 35 21.90 -2.19 30.35
C PHE A 35 21.24 -2.68 29.06
N PHE A 36 21.54 -3.90 28.62
CA PHE A 36 20.91 -4.50 27.45
C PHE A 36 19.39 -4.63 27.64
N LEU A 37 18.93 -5.13 28.79
CA LEU A 37 17.50 -5.28 29.08
C LEU A 37 16.76 -3.92 29.09
N VAL A 38 17.37 -2.86 29.61
CA VAL A 38 16.74 -1.53 29.66
C VAL A 38 16.77 -0.81 28.31
N THR A 39 17.82 -1.00 27.51
CA THR A 39 18.03 -0.23 26.27
C THR A 39 17.57 -0.94 25.00
N SER A 40 17.31 -2.24 25.04
CA SER A 40 16.94 -3.02 23.85
C SER A 40 15.59 -2.58 23.26
N ARG A 41 15.64 -2.06 22.04
CA ARG A 41 14.45 -1.71 21.24
C ARG A 41 13.89 -2.92 20.49
N PRO A 42 12.58 -2.96 20.20
CA PRO A 42 12.01 -3.99 19.37
C PRO A 42 12.58 -3.95 17.96
N ARG A 43 12.69 -5.13 17.36
CA ARG A 43 13.11 -5.32 15.97
C ARG A 43 12.05 -6.15 15.27
N PHE A 44 11.66 -5.72 14.09
CA PHE A 44 10.72 -6.41 13.23
C PHE A 44 10.95 -5.94 11.80
N ASP A 45 10.55 -6.78 10.86
CA ASP A 45 10.54 -6.48 9.44
C ASP A 45 9.11 -6.54 8.92
N ILE A 46 8.84 -5.77 7.87
CA ILE A 46 7.55 -5.67 7.21
C ILE A 46 7.74 -6.17 5.78
N GLU A 47 6.86 -7.07 5.35
CA GLU A 47 6.81 -7.59 4.00
C GLU A 47 5.42 -7.31 3.44
N VAL A 48 5.33 -6.50 2.39
CA VAL A 48 4.08 -6.21 1.69
C VAL A 48 3.84 -7.34 0.70
N GLY A 49 2.69 -8.01 0.80
CA GLY A 49 2.30 -9.05 -0.14
C GLY A 49 1.89 -8.50 -1.49
N GLU A 50 1.84 -9.37 -2.49
CA GLU A 50 1.23 -9.06 -3.78
C GLU A 50 -0.30 -9.05 -3.64
N THR A 51 -0.97 -8.34 -4.54
CA THR A 51 -2.43 -8.37 -4.67
C THR A 51 -2.82 -9.27 -5.84
N SER A 52 -3.91 -10.04 -5.68
CA SER A 52 -4.49 -10.85 -6.77
C SER A 52 -5.77 -10.25 -7.33
N ASP A 53 -6.43 -9.39 -6.55
CA ASP A 53 -7.74 -8.80 -6.83
C ASP A 53 -7.64 -7.28 -7.01
N TYR A 54 -6.44 -6.69 -6.96
CA TYR A 54 -6.15 -5.26 -7.03
C TYR A 54 -6.79 -4.39 -5.93
N GLN A 55 -7.67 -4.95 -5.10
CA GLN A 55 -8.37 -4.26 -4.02
C GLN A 55 -7.77 -4.53 -2.65
N THR A 56 -7.16 -5.71 -2.47
CA THR A 56 -6.64 -6.12 -1.16
C THR A 56 -5.21 -6.62 -1.22
N THR A 57 -4.47 -6.33 -0.16
CA THR A 57 -3.15 -6.91 0.06
C THR A 57 -2.97 -7.29 1.53
N VAL A 58 -2.11 -8.28 1.77
CA VAL A 58 -1.76 -8.72 3.11
C VAL A 58 -0.34 -8.30 3.41
N VAL A 59 -0.16 -7.51 4.47
CA VAL A 59 1.15 -7.14 4.98
C VAL A 59 1.53 -8.07 6.13
N THR A 60 2.69 -8.70 6.02
CA THR A 60 3.23 -9.59 7.05
C THR A 60 4.30 -8.88 7.87
N ILE A 61 4.14 -8.90 9.19
CA ILE A 61 5.07 -8.31 10.15
C ILE A 61 5.77 -9.43 10.92
N SER A 62 7.09 -9.52 10.73
CA SER A 62 7.95 -10.55 11.33
C SER A 62 8.73 -9.98 12.52
N GLN A 63 8.38 -10.39 13.73
CA GLN A 63 9.05 -9.95 14.95
C GLN A 63 10.40 -10.66 15.14
N LYS A 64 11.49 -9.90 15.02
CA LYS A 64 12.89 -10.30 15.28
C LYS A 64 13.42 -9.82 16.64
N SER A 65 12.56 -9.26 17.50
CA SER A 65 12.95 -8.73 18.82
C SER A 65 13.46 -9.84 19.74
N LEU A 66 14.57 -9.59 20.42
CA LEU A 66 15.12 -10.53 21.41
C LEU A 66 14.31 -10.50 22.72
N LEU A 67 13.78 -9.33 23.08
CA LEU A 67 12.93 -9.17 24.26
C LEU A 67 11.46 -9.47 23.91
N PRO A 68 10.66 -9.97 24.88
CA PRO A 68 9.21 -10.09 24.73
C PRO A 68 8.55 -8.76 24.38
N VAL A 69 7.65 -8.81 23.40
CA VAL A 69 6.82 -7.68 22.96
C VAL A 69 5.51 -7.73 23.75
N THR A 70 5.09 -6.58 24.27
CA THR A 70 3.87 -6.45 25.08
C THR A 70 2.73 -5.80 24.31
N GLU A 71 3.06 -4.85 23.44
CA GLU A 71 2.07 -4.10 22.67
C GLU A 71 2.55 -4.00 21.21
N MET A 72 1.60 -4.11 20.30
CA MET A 72 1.79 -3.96 18.86
C MET A 72 0.55 -3.30 18.30
N SER A 73 0.73 -2.23 17.55
CA SER A 73 -0.34 -1.48 16.91
C SER A 73 0.06 -1.17 15.48
N THR A 74 -0.92 -1.22 14.59
CA THR A 74 -0.75 -0.88 13.19
C THR A 74 -1.85 0.09 12.81
N SER A 75 -1.52 1.11 12.04
CA SER A 75 -2.48 2.07 11.52
C SER A 75 -2.17 2.44 10.08
N MET A 76 -3.19 2.74 9.31
CA MET A 76 -3.10 3.24 7.94
C MET A 76 -3.69 4.64 7.89
N ASP A 77 -2.86 5.63 7.60
CA ASP A 77 -3.24 7.06 7.60
C ASP A 77 -3.93 7.51 8.90
N GLY A 78 -3.52 6.93 10.03
CA GLY A 78 -4.05 7.21 11.37
C GLY A 78 -5.24 6.34 11.81
N GLU A 79 -5.81 5.54 10.91
CA GLU A 79 -6.87 4.58 11.23
C GLU A 79 -6.26 3.26 11.73
N VAL A 80 -6.63 2.83 12.93
CA VAL A 80 -6.05 1.60 13.54
C VAL A 80 -6.59 0.37 12.81
N LEU A 81 -5.68 -0.50 12.40
CA LEU A 81 -5.99 -1.75 11.73
C LEU A 81 -5.87 -2.95 12.69
N GLU A 82 -6.71 -3.95 12.46
CA GLU A 82 -6.70 -5.17 13.25
C GLU A 82 -5.57 -6.11 12.82
N LEU A 83 -4.74 -6.50 13.79
CA LEU A 83 -3.64 -7.44 13.59
C LEU A 83 -4.09 -8.87 13.83
N GLN A 84 -3.88 -9.73 12.84
CA GLN A 84 -4.11 -11.16 12.94
C GLN A 84 -2.81 -11.90 13.22
N LYS A 85 -2.77 -12.71 14.28
CA LYS A 85 -1.59 -13.53 14.59
C LYS A 85 -1.59 -14.80 13.75
N VAL A 86 -0.73 -14.85 12.74
CA VAL A 86 -0.61 -15.98 11.81
C VAL A 86 0.39 -17.04 12.27
N GLY A 87 1.32 -16.68 13.15
CA GLY A 87 2.36 -17.61 13.61
C GLY A 87 3.04 -17.23 14.92
N SER A 88 4.09 -17.98 15.26
CA SER A 88 4.97 -17.61 16.37
C SER A 88 5.83 -16.43 15.92
N ARG A 89 5.52 -15.22 16.44
CA ARG A 89 6.19 -13.95 16.10
C ARG A 89 5.91 -13.42 14.69
N GLN A 90 4.81 -13.85 14.06
CA GLN A 90 4.35 -13.35 12.77
C GLN A 90 2.90 -12.87 12.90
N TYR A 91 2.67 -11.68 12.36
CA TYR A 91 1.39 -11.00 12.36
C TYR A 91 1.06 -10.59 10.93
N ALA A 92 -0.21 -10.62 10.56
CA ALA A 92 -0.69 -10.15 9.28
C ALA A 92 -1.75 -9.07 9.49
N VAL A 93 -1.81 -8.15 8.56
CA VAL A 93 -2.87 -7.13 8.47
C VAL A 93 -3.36 -7.08 7.03
N SER A 94 -4.67 -7.06 6.85
CA SER A 94 -5.32 -6.87 5.55
C SER A 94 -5.44 -5.38 5.29
N ILE A 95 -4.97 -4.95 4.13
CA ILE A 95 -5.00 -3.56 3.68
C ILE A 95 -5.95 -3.46 2.49
N HIS A 96 -6.78 -2.42 2.50
CA HIS A 96 -7.86 -2.19 1.54
C HIS A 96 -7.76 -0.82 0.85
N LYS A 97 -6.70 -0.05 1.11
CA LYS A 97 -6.47 1.27 0.51
C LYS A 97 -4.98 1.55 0.39
N ASN A 98 -4.58 2.34 -0.59
CA ASN A 98 -3.22 2.88 -0.70
C ASN A 98 -2.96 3.92 0.41
N GLY A 99 -1.69 4.17 0.75
CA GLY A 99 -1.33 5.14 1.79
C GLY A 99 -0.11 4.77 2.63
N ALA A 100 0.01 5.36 3.82
CA ALA A 100 1.14 5.16 4.71
C ALA A 100 0.78 4.22 5.87
N LEU A 101 1.40 3.04 5.86
CA LEU A 101 1.31 2.07 6.94
C LEU A 101 2.29 2.43 8.06
N GLU A 102 1.76 2.67 9.25
CA GLU A 102 2.54 2.83 10.47
C GLU A 102 2.44 1.55 11.32
N VAL A 103 3.59 0.98 11.68
CA VAL A 103 3.67 -0.15 12.62
C VAL A 103 4.48 0.27 13.83
N THR A 104 3.85 0.26 14.99
CA THR A 104 4.47 0.55 16.29
C THR A 104 4.51 -0.71 17.14
N MET A 105 5.70 -1.06 17.64
CA MET A 105 5.93 -2.21 18.50
C MET A 105 6.63 -1.79 19.79
N LYS A 106 6.23 -2.35 20.92
CA LYS A 106 6.78 -2.03 22.25
C LYS A 106 7.18 -3.29 23.00
N ASN A 107 8.39 -3.28 23.53
CA ASN A 107 8.93 -4.34 24.37
C ASN A 107 8.49 -4.17 25.84
N PHE A 108 8.58 -5.25 26.62
CA PHE A 108 8.25 -5.24 28.06
C PHE A 108 9.08 -4.25 28.89
N ASN A 109 10.26 -3.87 28.41
CA ASN A 109 11.13 -2.87 29.05
C ASN A 109 10.65 -1.42 28.78
N GLY A 110 9.53 -1.24 28.08
CA GLY A 110 8.96 0.07 27.73
C GLY A 110 9.56 0.72 26.48
N MET A 111 10.63 0.15 25.91
CA MET A 111 11.22 0.66 24.68
C MET A 111 10.33 0.33 23.48
N GLN A 112 10.09 1.32 22.63
CA GLN A 112 9.29 1.18 21.42
C GLN A 112 10.07 1.49 20.15
N ARG A 113 9.54 1.02 19.02
CA ARG A 113 10.01 1.36 17.67
C ARG A 113 8.81 1.45 16.74
N THR A 114 8.82 2.49 15.92
CA THR A 114 7.84 2.72 14.86
C THR A 114 8.55 2.63 13.51
N VAL A 115 7.90 2.00 12.53
CA VAL A 115 8.36 1.88 11.14
C VAL A 115 7.21 2.27 10.23
N TYR A 116 7.53 3.00 9.16
CA TYR A 116 6.60 3.44 8.14
C TYR A 116 6.91 2.70 6.84
N GLU A 117 5.87 2.17 6.20
CA GLU A 117 5.93 1.59 4.86
C GLU A 117 4.86 2.23 3.99
N HIS A 118 5.17 2.49 2.73
CA HIS A 118 4.21 3.07 1.79
C HIS A 118 3.64 1.97 0.91
N ILE A 119 2.30 1.92 0.83
CA ILE A 119 1.56 0.93 0.05
C ILE A 119 0.91 1.68 -1.11
N ASN A 120 1.27 1.29 -2.33
CA ASN A 120 0.73 1.83 -3.57
C ASN A 120 0.65 0.71 -4.62
N ILE A 121 -0.02 -0.38 -4.25
CA ILE A 121 -0.16 -1.58 -5.09
C ILE A 121 -1.62 -1.92 -5.36
N LEU A 122 -2.55 -1.22 -4.72
CA LEU A 122 -3.98 -1.37 -4.97
C LEU A 122 -4.38 -0.40 -6.07
N ASP A 123 -5.37 -0.77 -6.86
CA ASP A 123 -5.87 0.07 -7.94
C ASP A 123 -7.11 0.84 -7.47
N ASP A 124 -6.98 2.15 -7.43
CA ASP A 124 -8.00 3.11 -7.00
C ASP A 124 -8.40 4.10 -8.10
N ALA A 125 -7.87 3.93 -9.32
CA ALA A 125 -8.17 4.79 -10.46
C ALA A 125 -9.22 4.14 -11.36
N PRO A 126 -10.27 4.86 -11.80
CA PRO A 126 -11.18 4.35 -12.81
C PRO A 126 -10.50 4.29 -14.19
N PRO A 127 -11.00 3.43 -15.10
CA PRO A 127 -10.54 3.44 -16.48
C PRO A 127 -10.97 4.76 -17.17
N THR A 128 -10.22 5.18 -18.18
CA THR A 128 -10.46 6.43 -18.90
C THR A 128 -10.73 6.18 -20.38
N VAL A 129 -11.32 7.17 -21.07
CA VAL A 129 -11.40 7.16 -22.54
C VAL A 129 -10.12 7.81 -23.07
N ASN A 130 -9.36 7.05 -23.85
CA ASN A 130 -8.17 7.57 -24.52
C ASN A 130 -8.51 8.17 -25.89
N GLU A 131 -9.31 7.45 -26.69
CA GLU A 131 -9.74 7.92 -28.01
C GLU A 131 -11.20 7.54 -28.27
N SER A 132 -11.91 8.40 -28.98
CA SER A 132 -13.28 8.14 -29.43
C SER A 132 -13.47 8.59 -30.88
N SER A 133 -14.23 7.83 -31.65
CA SER A 133 -14.53 8.14 -33.05
C SER A 133 -15.91 7.64 -33.45
N ILE A 134 -16.52 8.30 -34.43
CA ILE A 134 -17.81 7.91 -34.99
C ILE A 134 -17.69 7.75 -36.51
N ASP A 135 -18.22 6.65 -37.05
CA ASP A 135 -18.28 6.39 -38.48
C ASP A 135 -19.62 5.72 -38.83
N GLU A 136 -20.36 6.27 -39.78
CA GLU A 136 -21.68 5.78 -40.22
C GLU A 136 -22.65 5.45 -39.06
N GLY A 137 -22.71 6.30 -38.02
CA GLY A 137 -23.54 6.07 -36.82
C GLY A 137 -23.03 4.99 -35.87
N ILE A 138 -21.79 4.54 -36.03
CA ILE A 138 -21.13 3.56 -35.16
C ILE A 138 -20.06 4.28 -34.32
N LEU A 139 -20.27 4.31 -33.00
CA LEU A 139 -19.34 4.88 -32.03
C LEU A 139 -18.30 3.83 -31.65
N THR A 140 -17.01 4.14 -31.81
CA THR A 140 -15.89 3.31 -31.33
C THR A 140 -15.13 4.07 -30.25
N ILE A 141 -14.94 3.42 -29.11
CA ILE A 141 -14.27 3.99 -27.93
C ILE A 141 -13.07 3.12 -27.61
N VAL A 142 -11.93 3.74 -27.35
CA VAL A 142 -10.70 3.10 -26.88
C VAL A 142 -10.50 3.49 -25.43
N PHE A 143 -10.46 2.50 -24.55
CA PHE A 143 -10.26 2.68 -23.12
C PHE A 143 -8.78 2.53 -22.75
N GLU A 144 -8.38 3.25 -21.71
CA GLU A 144 -7.08 3.11 -21.07
C GLU A 144 -7.27 2.84 -19.58
N ASP A 145 -6.43 1.96 -19.05
CA ASP A 145 -6.36 1.68 -17.63
C ASP A 145 -4.90 1.60 -17.19
N SER A 146 -4.61 2.10 -15.99
CA SER A 146 -3.25 2.27 -15.51
C SER A 146 -2.69 1.05 -14.77
N GLN A 147 -3.52 0.14 -14.25
CA GLN A 147 -3.05 -0.87 -13.30
C GLN A 147 -3.80 -2.22 -13.36
N SER A 148 -5.09 -2.28 -13.04
CA SER A 148 -5.83 -3.56 -12.95
C SER A 148 -6.27 -4.10 -14.31
N GLY A 149 -6.42 -3.22 -15.30
CA GLY A 149 -6.95 -3.51 -16.63
C GLY A 149 -8.47 -3.41 -16.69
N LEU A 150 -9.01 -3.36 -17.90
CA LEU A 150 -10.43 -3.19 -18.14
C LEU A 150 -11.24 -4.48 -17.90
N ASP A 151 -12.37 -4.38 -17.21
CA ASP A 151 -13.39 -5.43 -17.20
C ASP A 151 -14.29 -5.28 -18.43
N TYR A 152 -14.06 -6.11 -19.44
CA TYR A 152 -14.81 -6.05 -20.68
C TYR A 152 -16.27 -6.47 -20.54
N ASP A 153 -16.61 -7.26 -19.51
CA ASP A 153 -17.97 -7.75 -19.32
C ASP A 153 -18.85 -6.70 -18.62
N SER A 154 -18.24 -5.65 -18.03
CA SER A 154 -18.95 -4.52 -17.40
C SER A 154 -19.25 -3.35 -18.35
N ILE A 155 -18.77 -3.41 -19.60
CA ILE A 155 -18.97 -2.34 -20.58
C ILE A 155 -20.41 -2.34 -21.10
N TYR A 156 -21.13 -1.25 -20.86
CA TYR A 156 -22.47 -1.02 -21.40
C TYR A 156 -22.73 0.46 -21.69
N ALA A 157 -23.78 0.77 -22.43
CA ALA A 157 -24.25 2.13 -22.65
C ALA A 157 -25.71 2.28 -22.26
N ILE A 158 -26.11 3.49 -21.85
CA ILE A 158 -27.49 3.88 -21.62
C ILE A 158 -27.88 4.86 -22.73
N ASN A 159 -28.95 4.55 -23.45
CA ASN A 159 -29.49 5.45 -24.48
C ASN A 159 -30.41 6.53 -23.91
N SER A 160 -30.89 7.43 -24.77
CA SER A 160 -31.82 8.50 -24.42
C SER A 160 -33.16 8.02 -23.85
N MET A 161 -33.54 6.76 -24.10
CA MET A 161 -34.72 6.10 -23.55
C MET A 161 -34.45 5.39 -22.21
N ASN A 162 -33.24 5.52 -21.66
CA ASN A 162 -32.80 4.87 -20.43
C ASN A 162 -32.78 3.33 -20.53
N GLU A 163 -32.54 2.81 -21.73
CA GLU A 163 -32.34 1.38 -21.99
C GLU A 163 -30.85 1.05 -22.01
N GLU A 164 -30.50 -0.09 -21.41
CA GLU A 164 -29.14 -0.62 -21.40
C GLU A 164 -28.82 -1.31 -22.73
N LEU A 165 -27.72 -0.91 -23.34
CA LEU A 165 -27.20 -1.41 -24.61
C LEU A 165 -25.82 -2.02 -24.39
N TYR A 166 -25.64 -3.26 -24.86
CA TYR A 166 -24.34 -3.91 -24.88
C TYR A 166 -23.58 -3.57 -26.17
N PRO A 167 -22.23 -3.54 -26.13
CA PRO A 167 -21.42 -3.27 -27.29
C PRO A 167 -21.66 -4.30 -28.40
N ILE A 168 -21.68 -3.82 -29.65
CA ILE A 168 -21.78 -4.64 -30.86
C ILE A 168 -20.52 -5.50 -31.02
N ALA A 169 -19.36 -4.93 -30.69
CA ALA A 169 -18.07 -5.58 -30.75
C ALA A 169 -17.17 -5.06 -29.63
N VAL A 170 -16.31 -5.93 -29.13
CA VAL A 170 -15.27 -5.62 -28.15
C VAL A 170 -13.96 -6.23 -28.65
N ASP A 171 -12.93 -5.41 -28.77
CA ASP A 171 -11.57 -5.83 -29.12
C ASP A 171 -10.66 -5.67 -27.89
N LYS A 172 -10.21 -6.80 -27.35
CA LYS A 172 -9.34 -6.87 -26.16
C LYS A 172 -7.88 -6.58 -26.46
N VAL A 173 -7.49 -6.46 -27.73
CA VAL A 173 -6.12 -6.12 -28.13
C VAL A 173 -5.93 -4.61 -28.18
N THR A 174 -6.95 -3.91 -28.68
CA THR A 174 -6.97 -2.44 -28.77
C THR A 174 -7.73 -1.78 -27.63
N ASN A 175 -8.21 -2.55 -26.64
CA ASN A 175 -9.06 -2.09 -25.55
C ASN A 175 -10.25 -1.26 -26.03
N SER A 176 -10.91 -1.70 -27.11
CA SER A 176 -11.98 -0.92 -27.73
C SER A 176 -13.34 -1.59 -27.68
N ALA A 177 -14.39 -0.78 -27.56
CA ALA A 177 -15.77 -1.21 -27.67
C ALA A 177 -16.52 -0.36 -28.68
N THR A 178 -17.50 -0.98 -29.35
CA THR A 178 -18.26 -0.36 -30.42
C THR A 178 -19.76 -0.40 -30.14
N PHE A 179 -20.45 0.71 -30.33
CA PHE A 179 -21.89 0.88 -30.08
C PHE A 179 -22.60 1.48 -31.29
N ALA A 180 -23.89 1.15 -31.46
CA ALA A 180 -24.76 1.92 -32.35
C ALA A 180 -25.12 3.24 -31.68
N MET A 181 -24.84 4.36 -32.34
CA MET A 181 -25.06 5.69 -31.78
C MET A 181 -26.55 6.00 -31.68
N ASP A 182 -26.97 6.54 -30.53
CA ASP A 182 -28.31 7.10 -30.34
C ASP A 182 -28.32 8.57 -30.81
N PRO A 183 -29.36 9.01 -31.55
CA PRO A 183 -29.44 10.39 -32.05
C PRO A 183 -29.39 11.46 -30.95
N ASP A 184 -29.90 11.15 -29.75
CA ASP A 184 -29.96 12.07 -28.61
C ASP A 184 -28.78 11.87 -27.64
N GLY A 185 -27.87 10.93 -27.94
CA GLY A 185 -26.64 10.66 -27.21
C GLY A 185 -26.64 9.35 -26.42
N LEU A 186 -25.44 8.91 -26.07
CA LEU A 186 -25.18 7.71 -25.28
C LEU A 186 -24.38 8.05 -24.03
N VAL A 187 -24.68 7.38 -22.93
CA VAL A 187 -23.89 7.42 -21.71
C VAL A 187 -23.23 6.06 -21.53
N VAL A 188 -21.93 5.99 -21.72
CA VAL A 188 -21.15 4.76 -21.65
C VAL A 188 -20.60 4.57 -20.25
N HIS A 189 -20.74 3.36 -19.76
CA HIS A 189 -20.23 2.88 -18.49
C HIS A 189 -19.22 1.77 -18.75
N ALA A 190 -18.13 1.79 -18.00
CA ALA A 190 -17.15 0.72 -17.96
C ALA A 190 -16.53 0.65 -16.57
N SER A 191 -16.01 -0.51 -16.19
CA SER A 191 -15.23 -0.66 -14.97
C SER A 191 -13.90 -1.33 -15.26
N ASP A 192 -12.94 -1.12 -14.37
CA ASP A 192 -11.71 -1.90 -14.35
C ASP A 192 -11.93 -3.24 -13.61
N LEU A 193 -10.88 -4.05 -13.49
CA LEU A 193 -10.89 -5.32 -12.75
C LEU A 193 -10.83 -5.11 -11.22
N SER A 194 -10.53 -3.90 -10.75
CA SER A 194 -10.62 -3.48 -9.35
C SER A 194 -12.04 -3.00 -8.98
N GLY A 195 -12.97 -2.91 -9.92
CA GLY A 195 -14.33 -2.41 -9.72
C GLY A 195 -14.45 -0.88 -9.65
N ASN A 196 -13.42 -0.14 -10.04
CA ASN A 196 -13.52 1.31 -10.23
C ASN A 196 -14.31 1.59 -11.51
N GLU A 197 -15.35 2.42 -11.40
CA GLU A 197 -16.30 2.69 -12.48
C GLU A 197 -16.02 4.04 -13.16
N MET A 198 -16.25 4.09 -14.46
CA MET A 198 -16.16 5.29 -15.27
C MET A 198 -17.46 5.56 -16.03
N GLN A 199 -17.71 6.84 -16.31
CA GLN A 199 -18.85 7.27 -17.09
C GLN A 199 -18.45 8.34 -18.10
N ALA A 200 -18.77 8.12 -19.37
CA ALA A 200 -18.53 9.07 -20.46
C ALA A 200 -19.79 9.32 -21.27
N THR A 201 -20.12 10.58 -21.52
CA THR A 201 -21.27 10.97 -22.33
C THR A 201 -20.84 11.33 -23.73
N PHE A 202 -21.46 10.71 -24.72
CA PHE A 202 -21.22 10.92 -26.13
C PHE A 202 -22.46 11.50 -26.80
N LYS A 203 -22.29 12.55 -27.58
CA LYS A 203 -23.33 13.11 -28.45
C LYS A 203 -22.79 13.27 -29.85
N SER A 204 -23.61 12.99 -30.85
CA SER A 204 -23.24 13.15 -32.26
C SER A 204 -24.13 14.18 -32.92
N HIS A 205 -23.57 14.97 -33.82
CA HIS A 205 -24.34 15.84 -34.71
C HIS A 205 -23.76 15.83 -36.12
N LYS A 206 -24.60 16.16 -37.11
CA LYS A 206 -24.17 16.29 -38.51
C LYS A 206 -23.80 17.72 -38.82
N GLU A 207 -22.56 17.94 -39.25
CA GLU A 207 -22.10 19.21 -39.81
C GLU A 207 -21.89 19.03 -41.33
N GLY A 208 -22.97 19.24 -42.09
CA GLY A 208 -23.00 18.90 -43.52
C GLY A 208 -23.06 17.39 -43.74
N ASP A 209 -22.08 16.84 -44.46
CA ASP A 209 -21.94 15.39 -44.70
C ASP A 209 -21.05 14.68 -43.66
N LEU A 210 -20.47 15.44 -42.70
CA LEU A 210 -19.57 14.92 -41.67
C LEU A 210 -20.34 14.68 -40.36
N GLU A 211 -20.11 13.53 -39.74
CA GLU A 211 -20.58 13.23 -38.38
C GLU A 211 -19.51 13.66 -37.37
N VAL A 212 -19.89 14.53 -36.44
CA VAL A 212 -19.00 15.09 -35.42
C VAL A 212 -19.42 14.56 -34.06
N LEU A 213 -18.46 14.02 -33.32
CA LEU A 213 -18.63 13.52 -31.96
C LEU A 213 -18.23 14.61 -30.94
N THR A 214 -19.05 14.77 -29.92
CA THR A 214 -18.72 15.55 -28.72
C THR A 214 -18.72 14.60 -27.53
N GLU A 215 -17.65 14.65 -26.75
CA GLU A 215 -17.40 13.80 -25.60
C GLU A 215 -17.33 14.67 -24.34
N ASP A 216 -18.15 14.34 -23.35
CA ASP A 216 -18.10 14.91 -22.00
C ASP A 216 -17.77 13.76 -21.04
N THR A 217 -16.51 13.64 -20.62
CA THR A 217 -16.07 12.70 -19.58
C THR A 217 -16.26 13.32 -18.20
N VAL A 218 -16.96 12.63 -17.30
CA VAL A 218 -16.94 12.99 -15.89
C VAL A 218 -15.77 12.24 -15.27
N ASP A 219 -14.61 12.90 -15.20
CA ASP A 219 -13.48 12.35 -14.46
C ASP A 219 -13.84 12.35 -12.97
N GLY A 220 -13.70 11.19 -12.32
CA GLY A 220 -14.03 11.01 -10.91
C GLY A 220 -13.04 11.68 -9.94
N GLY A 221 -12.08 12.45 -10.44
CA GLY A 221 -11.09 13.20 -9.67
C GLY A 221 -11.61 14.57 -9.22
N GLU A 222 -11.42 14.90 -7.95
CA GLU A 222 -11.69 16.24 -7.40
C GLU A 222 -11.01 17.32 -8.26
N GLU A 223 -11.80 18.24 -8.82
CA GLU A 223 -11.30 19.48 -9.42
C GLU A 223 -10.54 20.29 -8.35
N VAL A 224 -9.21 20.34 -8.46
CA VAL A 224 -8.41 21.33 -7.75
C VAL A 224 -8.66 22.68 -8.43
N VAL A 225 -9.51 23.50 -7.82
CA VAL A 225 -9.73 24.88 -8.23
C VAL A 225 -8.46 25.70 -7.93
N GLU A 226 -7.68 26.01 -8.97
CA GLU A 226 -6.67 27.08 -8.89
C GLU A 226 -7.39 28.43 -8.76
N GLU A 227 -7.46 28.96 -7.53
CA GLU A 227 -7.77 30.37 -7.29
C GLU A 227 -6.64 31.25 -7.85
N ASN A 228 -6.89 31.87 -9.01
CA ASN A 228 -6.06 32.97 -9.49
C ASN A 228 -6.28 34.19 -8.59
N GLU A 229 -5.26 34.54 -7.80
CA GLU A 229 -5.16 35.84 -7.14
C GLU A 229 -5.19 36.96 -8.19
N VAL A 230 -6.24 37.79 -8.15
CA VAL A 230 -6.31 39.03 -8.92
C VAL A 230 -5.61 40.12 -8.13
N GLU A 231 -4.45 40.54 -8.64
CA GLU A 231 -3.69 41.70 -8.22
C GLU A 231 -4.54 42.99 -8.37
N GLN A 232 -4.69 43.75 -7.27
CA GLN A 232 -5.02 45.17 -7.26
C GLN A 232 -4.20 45.90 -6.20
#